data_AF-U7HDQ2-F1
#
_entry.id   AF-U7HDQ2-F1
#
_cell.length_a   1.000
_cell.length_b   1.000
_cell.length_c   1.000
_cell.angle_alpha   90.00
_cell.angle_beta   90.00
_cell.angle_gamma   90.00
#
_symmetry.space_group_name_H-M   'P 1'
#
loop_
_entity.id
_entity.type
_entity.pdbx_description
1 polymer ?
#
loop_
_entity_poly.entity_id
_entity_poly.type
_entity_poly.pdbx_seq_one_letter_code
_entity_poly.pdbx_strand_id
1 'polypeptide(L)'
;MGAVAIEQPVKTNRINKQRVREGVATAVRLSRQVFDATRESRVLVTLVLVAVLTLSSIGVVVSAHENRELFNTLSGLQEQRDAYQREWSQLLLEQSALSAHGRVEKLAAERFNMVVPGRQDIVLVPLMSPLAAN
;
A
#
# COMPACT_ATOMS: atom_id res chain seq x y z
N MET A 1 -23.80 -67.72 16.63
CA MET A 1 -23.57 -67.69 15.16
C MET A 1 -23.39 -66.24 14.77
N GLY A 2 -22.27 -65.70 14.31
CA GLY A 2 -20.93 -66.19 14.02
C GLY A 2 -20.26 -64.97 13.37
N ALA A 3 -19.27 -64.36 14.02
CA ALA A 3 -18.57 -63.21 13.49
C ALA A 3 -17.75 -63.67 12.27
N VAL A 4 -18.16 -63.21 11.09
CA VAL A 4 -17.47 -63.51 9.82
C VAL A 4 -16.22 -62.64 9.77
N ALA A 5 -15.08 -63.26 10.05
CA ALA A 5 -13.76 -62.67 9.88
C ALA A 5 -13.52 -62.40 8.39
N ILE A 6 -13.47 -61.12 8.01
CA ILE A 6 -12.96 -60.69 6.71
C ILE A 6 -11.49 -60.34 6.91
N GLU A 7 -10.62 -61.35 6.93
CA GLU A 7 -9.20 -61.13 6.73
C GLU A 7 -8.84 -61.66 5.33
N GLN A 8 -8.63 -60.74 4.40
CA GLN A 8 -8.00 -61.10 3.13
C GLN A 8 -6.53 -61.38 3.42
N PRO A 9 -5.96 -62.52 2.96
CA PRO A 9 -4.56 -62.80 3.18
C PRO A 9 -3.74 -61.76 2.41
N VAL A 10 -3.08 -60.86 3.14
CA VAL A 10 -2.16 -59.88 2.58
C VAL A 10 -1.02 -60.65 1.94
N LYS A 11 -1.05 -60.77 0.61
CA LYS A 11 0.00 -61.38 -0.19
C LYS A 11 1.27 -60.55 0.01
N THR A 12 2.13 -60.98 0.93
CA THR A 12 3.48 -60.43 1.11
C THR A 12 4.26 -60.69 -0.18
N ASN A 13 4.27 -59.70 -1.07
CA ASN A 13 5.04 -59.71 -2.30
C ASN A 13 6.53 -59.76 -1.91
N ARG A 14 7.13 -60.96 -1.95
CA ARG A 14 8.55 -61.13 -1.66
C ARG A 14 9.34 -60.30 -2.64
N ILE A 15 9.97 -59.23 -2.14
CA ILE A 15 10.77 -58.32 -2.94
C ILE A 15 11.89 -59.14 -3.59
N ASN A 16 11.82 -59.28 -4.91
CA ASN A 16 12.81 -60.05 -5.66
C ASN A 16 14.13 -59.26 -5.69
N LYS A 17 15.19 -59.87 -5.15
CA LYS A 17 16.57 -59.33 -5.12
C LYS A 17 17.06 -58.90 -6.51
N GLN A 18 16.56 -59.54 -7.56
CA GLN A 18 16.88 -59.22 -8.95
C GLN A 18 16.28 -57.86 -9.38
N ARG A 19 15.01 -57.60 -9.06
CA ARG A 19 14.39 -56.28 -9.27
C ARG A 19 15.06 -55.18 -8.47
N VAL A 20 15.48 -55.47 -7.24
CA VAL A 20 16.21 -54.48 -6.41
C VAL A 20 17.56 -54.16 -7.05
N ARG A 21 18.29 -55.17 -7.54
CA ARG A 21 19.56 -54.96 -8.25
C ARG A 21 19.37 -54.21 -9.56
N GLU A 22 18.31 -54.48 -10.31
CA GLU A 22 17.96 -53.75 -11.54
C GLU A 22 17.57 -52.29 -11.27
N GLY A 23 16.79 -52.03 -10.21
CA GLY A 23 16.44 -50.67 -9.78
C GLY A 23 17.68 -49.88 -9.35
N VAL A 24 18.58 -50.50 -8.58
CA VAL A 24 19.86 -49.90 -8.17
C VAL A 24 20.76 -49.66 -9.38
N ALA A 25 20.87 -50.61 -10.31
CA ALA A 25 21.67 -50.45 -11.52
C ALA A 25 21.14 -49.33 -12.43
N THR A 26 19.82 -49.21 -12.56
CA THR A 26 19.17 -48.15 -13.33
C THR A 26 19.38 -46.78 -12.68
N ALA A 27 19.25 -46.70 -11.34
CA ALA A 27 19.52 -45.47 -10.59
C ALA A 27 20.99 -45.01 -10.72
N VAL A 28 21.94 -45.95 -10.64
CA VAL A 28 23.37 -45.66 -10.79
C VAL A 28 23.71 -45.22 -12.22
N ARG A 29 23.07 -45.81 -13.25
CA ARG A 29 23.28 -45.39 -14.65
C ARG A 29 22.70 -44.00 -14.91
N LEU A 30 21.49 -43.72 -14.42
CA LEU A 30 20.85 -42.41 -14.56
C LEU A 30 21.71 -41.32 -13.89
N SER A 31 22.24 -41.59 -12.70
CA SER A 31 23.19 -40.72 -12.00
C SER A 31 24.43 -40.41 -12.84
N ARG A 32 25.06 -41.43 -13.43
CA ARG A 32 26.25 -41.24 -14.27
C ARG A 32 25.95 -40.52 -15.58
N GLN A 33 24.81 -40.80 -16.20
CA GLN A 33 24.39 -40.18 -17.45
C GLN A 33 24.05 -38.69 -17.26
N VAL A 34 23.44 -38.33 -16.12
CA VAL A 34 23.27 -36.93 -15.72
C VAL A 34 24.63 -36.27 -15.48
N PHE A 35 25.57 -36.95 -14.82
CA PHE A 35 26.91 -36.42 -14.55
C PHE A 35 27.72 -36.18 -15.84
N ASP A 36 27.63 -37.09 -16.81
CA ASP A 36 28.28 -36.96 -18.12
C ASP A 36 27.58 -35.90 -19.00
N ALA A 37 26.25 -35.82 -18.96
CA ALA A 37 25.50 -34.74 -19.62
C ALA A 37 25.84 -33.37 -19.02
N THR A 38 26.08 -33.30 -17.70
CA THR A 38 26.54 -32.09 -17.00
C THR A 38 27.96 -31.71 -17.41
N ARG A 39 28.73 -32.60 -18.06
CA ARG A 39 30.08 -32.32 -18.55
C ARG A 39 30.10 -31.72 -19.96
N GLU A 40 28.99 -31.71 -20.69
CA GLU A 40 28.89 -31.00 -21.96
C GLU A 40 28.78 -29.49 -21.69
N SER A 41 29.65 -28.68 -22.32
CA SER A 41 29.68 -27.21 -22.11
C SER A 41 28.32 -26.54 -22.32
N ARG A 42 27.46 -27.11 -23.18
CA ARG A 42 26.10 -26.60 -23.42
C ARG A 42 25.21 -26.73 -22.18
N VAL A 43 25.24 -27.88 -21.51
CA VAL A 43 24.40 -28.13 -20.32
C VAL A 43 24.86 -27.26 -19.15
N LEU A 44 26.16 -27.08 -18.97
CA LEU A 44 26.70 -26.13 -17.98
C LEU A 44 26.23 -24.70 -18.23
N VAL A 45 26.29 -24.25 -19.49
CA VAL A 45 25.81 -22.91 -19.87
C VAL A 45 24.31 -22.77 -19.56
N THR A 46 23.48 -23.76 -19.91
CA THR A 46 22.05 -23.73 -19.60
C THR A 46 21.79 -23.72 -18.09
N LEU A 47 22.49 -24.53 -17.30
CA LEU A 47 22.35 -24.56 -15.85
C LEU A 47 22.74 -23.24 -15.20
N VAL A 48 23.85 -22.64 -15.63
CA VAL A 48 24.27 -21.31 -15.16
C VAL A 48 23.21 -20.27 -15.50
N LEU A 49 22.65 -20.30 -16.71
CA LEU A 49 21.64 -19.34 -17.15
C LEU A 49 20.35 -19.47 -16.32
N VAL A 50 19.92 -20.70 -16.01
CA VAL A 50 18.80 -20.96 -15.09
C VAL A 50 19.12 -20.46 -13.68
N ALA A 51 20.34 -20.71 -13.17
CA ALA A 51 20.77 -20.22 -11.87
C ALA A 51 20.76 -18.67 -11.83
N VAL A 52 21.25 -18.00 -12.86
CA VAL A 52 21.23 -16.53 -12.95
C VAL A 52 19.79 -16.00 -13.02
N LEU A 53 18.91 -16.62 -13.81
CA LEU A 53 17.50 -16.22 -13.90
C LEU A 53 16.77 -16.38 -12.56
N THR A 54 17.00 -17.48 -11.85
CA THR A 54 16.40 -17.71 -10.54
C THR A 54 16.93 -16.71 -9.51
N LEU A 55 18.24 -16.44 -9.49
CA LEU A 55 18.82 -15.42 -8.62
C LEU A 55 18.25 -14.03 -8.91
N SER A 56 18.13 -13.67 -10.20
CA SER A 56 17.53 -12.41 -10.65
C SER A 56 16.08 -12.28 -10.19
N SER A 57 15.28 -13.35 -10.36
CA SER A 57 13.89 -13.37 -9.90
C SER A 57 13.77 -13.16 -8.39
N ILE A 58 14.63 -13.80 -7.59
CA ILE A 58 14.66 -13.59 -6.13
C ILE A 58 15.04 -12.14 -5.82
N GLY A 59 16.04 -11.59 -6.50
CA GLY A 59 16.45 -10.19 -6.32
C GLY A 59 15.32 -9.19 -6.59
N VAL A 60 14.54 -9.40 -7.67
CA VAL A 60 13.38 -8.57 -7.98
C VAL A 60 12.32 -8.64 -6.88
N VAL A 61 12.04 -9.83 -6.34
CA VAL A 61 11.06 -10.00 -5.26
C VAL A 61 11.52 -9.31 -3.97
N VAL A 62 12.81 -9.41 -3.63
CA VAL A 62 13.38 -8.72 -2.46
C VAL A 62 13.27 -7.21 -2.63
N SER A 63 13.65 -6.68 -3.80
CA SER A 63 13.52 -5.24 -4.08
C SER A 63 12.06 -4.76 -4.01
N ALA A 64 11.11 -5.58 -4.49
CA ALA A 64 9.69 -5.27 -4.36
C ALA A 64 9.21 -5.29 -2.90
N HIS A 65 9.77 -6.18 -2.07
CA HIS A 65 9.45 -6.24 -0.64
C HIS A 65 9.97 -5.00 0.10
N GLU A 66 11.23 -4.62 -0.10
CA GLU A 66 11.80 -3.40 0.48
C GLU A 66 11.03 -2.14 0.04
N ASN A 67 10.67 -2.06 -1.24
CA ASN A 67 9.84 -0.97 -1.75
C ASN A 67 8.48 -0.89 -1.04
N ARG A 68 7.84 -2.03 -0.75
CA ARG A 68 6.56 -2.05 -0.03
C ARG A 68 6.72 -1.57 1.42
N GLU A 69 7.81 -1.92 2.09
CA GLU A 69 8.07 -1.48 3.46
C GLU A 69 8.32 0.03 3.54
N LEU A 70 9.16 0.55 2.64
CA LEU A 70 9.41 1.98 2.52
C LEU A 70 8.14 2.75 2.16
N PHE A 71 7.34 2.21 1.24
CA PHE A 71 6.07 2.81 0.86
C PHE A 71 5.08 2.84 2.02
N ASN A 72 4.99 1.79 2.83
CA ASN A 72 4.09 1.76 3.98
C ASN A 72 4.44 2.88 4.99
N THR A 73 5.73 3.08 5.25
CA THR A 73 6.20 4.17 6.12
C THR A 73 5.85 5.54 5.53
N LEU A 74 6.07 5.72 4.23
CA LEU A 74 5.72 6.95 3.52
C LEU A 74 4.21 7.23 3.57
N SER A 75 3.38 6.21 3.32
CA SER A 75 1.93 6.31 3.38
C SER A 75 1.43 6.73 4.77
N GLY A 76 1.99 6.16 5.85
CA GLY A 76 1.63 6.56 7.20
C GLY A 76 1.98 8.01 7.55
N LEU A 77 3.11 8.52 7.05
CA LEU A 77 3.48 9.94 7.20
C LEU A 77 2.57 10.86 6.37
N GLN A 78 2.20 10.44 5.16
CA GLN A 78 1.26 11.17 4.32
C GLN A 78 -0.12 11.25 4.97
N GLU A 79 -0.61 10.17 5.56
CA GLU A 79 -1.89 10.15 6.25
C GLU A 79 -1.93 11.10 7.45
N GLN A 80 -0.84 11.17 8.23
CA GLN A 80 -0.71 12.16 9.32
C GLN A 80 -0.72 13.60 8.80
N ARG A 81 0.05 13.88 7.74
CA ARG A 81 0.04 15.20 7.10
C ARG A 81 -1.37 15.57 6.63
N ASP A 82 -2.07 14.64 6.01
CA ASP A 82 -3.41 14.85 5.48
C ASP A 82 -4.44 15.03 6.61
N ALA A 83 -4.26 14.38 7.77
CA ALA A 83 -5.03 14.64 8.98
C ALA A 83 -4.85 16.08 9.48
N TYR A 84 -3.60 16.55 9.63
CA TYR A 84 -3.33 17.93 10.02
C TYR A 84 -3.86 18.95 9.01
N GLN A 85 -3.77 18.66 7.71
CA GLN A 85 -4.32 19.54 6.68
C GLN A 85 -5.84 19.65 6.78
N ARG A 86 -6.54 18.57 7.14
CA ARG A 86 -7.99 18.59 7.39
C ARG A 86 -8.32 19.46 8.60
N GLU A 87 -7.62 19.27 9.72
CA GLU A 87 -7.82 20.08 10.93
C GLU A 87 -7.55 21.55 10.67
N TRP A 88 -6.45 21.87 9.99
CA TRP A 88 -6.12 23.24 9.60
C TRP A 88 -7.20 23.86 8.71
N SER A 89 -7.70 23.11 7.73
CA SER A 89 -8.77 23.58 6.85
C SER A 89 -10.05 23.86 7.63
N GLN A 90 -10.39 23.01 8.61
CA GLN A 90 -11.53 23.24 9.49
C GLN A 90 -11.34 24.50 10.35
N LEU A 91 -10.19 24.63 11.01
CA LEU A 91 -9.88 25.80 11.83
C LEU A 91 -9.92 27.10 11.02
N LEU A 92 -9.46 27.07 9.77
CA LEU A 92 -9.52 28.23 8.89
C LEU A 92 -10.96 28.64 8.56
N LEU A 93 -11.86 27.67 8.37
CA LEU A 93 -13.29 27.93 8.18
C LEU A 93 -13.93 28.52 9.45
N GLU A 94 -13.60 27.98 10.63
CA GLU A 94 -14.03 28.52 11.92
C GLU A 94 -13.54 29.95 12.11
N GLN A 95 -12.26 30.21 11.81
CA GLN A 95 -11.65 31.54 11.90
C GLN A 95 -12.29 32.53 10.91
N SER A 96 -12.57 32.11 9.69
CA SER A 96 -13.24 32.92 8.67
C SER A 96 -14.63 33.35 9.16
N ALA A 97 -15.42 32.40 9.68
CA ALA A 97 -16.75 32.67 10.26
C ALA A 97 -16.68 33.65 11.45
N LEU A 98 -15.70 33.50 12.35
CA LEU A 98 -15.49 34.40 13.49
C LEU A 98 -15.01 35.80 13.09
N SER A 99 -14.16 35.88 12.06
CA SER A 99 -13.59 37.14 11.57
C SER A 99 -14.59 38.00 10.80
N ALA A 100 -15.52 37.36 10.07
CA ALA A 100 -16.51 38.04 9.26
C ALA A 100 -17.54 38.84 10.08
N HIS A 101 -17.82 38.43 11.32
CA HIS A 101 -18.91 39.03 12.11
C HIS A 101 -18.50 39.46 13.52
N GLY A 102 -17.71 38.67 14.26
CA GLY A 102 -17.69 38.82 15.72
C GLY A 102 -16.79 39.93 16.27
N ARG A 103 -15.59 40.13 15.70
CA ARG A 103 -14.55 40.94 16.40
C ARG A 103 -14.66 42.44 16.16
N VAL A 104 -14.98 42.85 14.94
CA VAL A 104 -15.10 44.27 14.59
C VAL A 104 -16.36 44.87 15.19
N GLU A 105 -17.48 44.14 15.14
CA GLU A 105 -18.77 44.59 15.69
C GLU A 105 -18.72 44.70 17.22
N LYS A 106 -18.14 43.72 17.92
CA LYS A 106 -17.93 43.82 19.38
C LYS A 106 -17.06 45.00 19.77
N LEU A 107 -15.93 45.19 19.09
CA LEU A 107 -15.03 46.29 19.40
C LEU A 107 -15.70 47.64 19.16
N ALA A 108 -16.48 47.76 18.09
CA ALA A 108 -17.25 48.97 17.78
C ALA A 108 -18.35 49.25 18.82
N ALA A 109 -19.09 48.22 19.24
CA ALA A 109 -20.11 48.34 20.27
C ALA A 109 -19.50 48.70 21.65
N GLU A 110 -18.43 48.03 22.08
CA GLU A 110 -17.83 48.25 23.41
C GLU A 110 -17.01 49.53 23.52
N ARG A 111 -16.17 49.86 22.52
CA ARG A 111 -15.31 51.06 22.58
C ARG A 111 -16.04 52.33 22.18
N PHE A 112 -16.99 52.24 21.26
CA PHE A 112 -17.62 53.41 20.65
C PHE A 112 -19.13 53.50 20.92
N ASN A 113 -19.72 52.59 21.71
CA ASN A 113 -21.18 52.52 21.94
C ASN A 113 -21.99 52.51 20.62
N MET A 114 -21.39 51.98 19.56
CA MET A 114 -22.06 51.92 18.26
C MET A 114 -23.18 50.88 18.29
N VAL A 115 -24.37 51.31 17.88
CA VAL A 115 -25.56 50.48 17.72
C VAL A 115 -25.91 50.42 16.24
N VAL A 116 -26.33 49.27 15.73
CA VAL A 116 -26.77 49.13 14.34
C VAL A 116 -28.00 50.02 14.12
N PRO A 117 -27.93 51.05 13.25
CA PRO A 117 -29.01 52.02 13.08
C PRO A 117 -30.24 51.37 12.44
N GLY A 118 -31.44 51.76 12.89
CA GLY A 118 -32.70 51.29 12.32
C GLY A 118 -32.98 51.94 10.96
N ARG A 119 -33.91 51.37 10.18
CA ARG A 119 -34.31 51.92 8.85
C ARG A 119 -34.70 53.40 8.85
N GLN A 120 -35.10 53.91 10.00
CA GLN A 120 -35.56 55.28 10.24
C GLN A 120 -34.41 56.27 10.55
N ASP A 121 -33.19 55.79 10.78
CA ASP A 121 -32.01 56.62 11.06
C ASP A 121 -31.10 56.81 9.82
N ILE A 122 -31.47 56.23 8.67
CA ILE A 122 -30.68 56.29 7.44
C ILE A 122 -31.10 57.51 6.61
N VAL A 123 -30.25 58.54 6.58
CA VAL A 123 -30.44 59.75 5.74
C VAL A 123 -29.54 59.66 4.51
N LEU A 124 -30.13 59.55 3.31
CA LEU A 124 -29.40 59.68 2.05
C LEU A 124 -29.16 61.16 1.74
N VAL A 125 -27.89 61.58 1.71
CA VAL A 125 -27.50 62.93 1.30
C VAL A 125 -27.17 62.91 -0.20
N PRO A 126 -27.91 63.66 -1.05
CA PRO A 126 -27.56 63.81 -2.46
C PRO A 126 -26.26 64.59 -2.59
N LEU A 127 -25.30 64.09 -3.39
CA LEU A 127 -24.09 64.82 -3.74
C LEU A 127 -24.49 66.06 -4.54
N MET A 128 -24.45 67.23 -3.90
CA MET A 128 -24.69 68.50 -4.58
C MET A 128 -23.61 68.73 -5.63
N SER A 129 -24.02 68.79 -6.91
CA SER A 129 -23.19 69.30 -8.00
C SER A 129 -22.75 70.73 -7.66
N PRO A 130 -21.49 71.12 -7.95
CA PRO A 130 -21.03 72.49 -7.72
C PRO A 130 -21.77 73.43 -8.68
N LEU A 131 -22.73 74.18 -8.15
CA LEU A 131 -23.33 75.31 -8.86
C LEU A 131 -22.30 76.42 -8.97
N ALA A 132 -22.06 76.81 -10.22
CA ALA A 132 -21.22 77.91 -10.63
C ALA A 132 -21.52 79.20 -9.85
N ALA A 133 -20.45 79.86 -9.37
CA ALA A 133 -20.51 81.22 -8.89
C ALA A 133 -19.74 82.12 -9.86
N ASN A 134 -20.55 82.84 -10.65
CA ASN A 134 -20.37 84.11 -11.37
C ASN A 134 -18.95 84.65 -11.61
#